data_AF-M3Z1Y8-F1
#
_entry.id   AF-M3Z1Y8-F1
#
_cell.length_a   1.000
_cell.length_b   1.000
_cell.length_c   1.000
_cell.angle_alpha   90.00
_cell.angle_beta   90.00
_cell.angle_gamma   90.00
#
_symmetry.space_group_name_H-M   'P 1'
#
loop_
_entity.id
_entity.type
_entity.pdbx_description
1 polymer ?
#
loop_
_entity_poly.entity_id
_entity_poly.type
_entity_poly.pdbx_seq_one_letter_code
_entity_poly.pdbx_strand_id
1 'polypeptide(L)'
;MQRGALSPVLMLSAAPEPPPRPPPALSPPGPGPDHSTNSPINNPETQAAALDGSLRAAVAFKAEGQRCYREKKFREAIGKYHRALLQLKAAQGARPGGLPAPAPGPSSSPGPARSEEQRRLVENTEVECYDSLTACLLQSELVNYERVREYCLKVLEKQQGNFKATYRAGIAFYHLGDYARALRYLQEARSREPTDTNVLRYIQLTQLKMNRCSLQREDSGAGAGTRDVVG
;
A
#
# COMPACT_ATOMS: atom_id res chain seq x y z
N MET A 1 -6.56 -50.34 -42.53
CA MET A 1 -6.35 -50.79 -41.13
C MET A 1 -5.72 -49.59 -40.44
N GLN A 2 -6.25 -48.88 -39.43
CA GLN A 2 -7.26 -49.07 -38.38
C GLN A 2 -7.88 -47.66 -38.16
N ARG A 3 -9.21 -47.44 -38.21
CA ARG A 3 -10.16 -47.45 -37.07
C ARG A 3 -9.58 -47.00 -35.73
N GLY A 4 -10.15 -45.96 -35.14
CA GLY A 4 -10.03 -45.72 -33.70
C GLY A 4 -10.21 -44.26 -33.27
N ALA A 5 -11.39 -43.69 -33.48
CA ALA A 5 -11.83 -42.55 -32.69
C ALA A 5 -12.13 -43.04 -31.27
N LEU A 6 -11.46 -42.51 -30.26
CA LEU A 6 -11.89 -42.62 -28.85
C LEU A 6 -11.44 -41.36 -28.09
N SER A 7 -12.41 -40.51 -27.78
CA SER A 7 -12.32 -39.46 -26.77
C SER A 7 -12.12 -40.08 -25.38
N PRO A 8 -11.23 -39.54 -24.53
CA PRO A 8 -11.31 -39.76 -23.10
C PRO A 8 -12.18 -38.67 -22.46
N VAL A 9 -13.43 -39.04 -22.23
CA VAL A 9 -14.19 -38.86 -20.97
C VAL A 9 -13.91 -37.58 -20.17
N LEU A 10 -14.89 -36.69 -20.20
CA LEU A 10 -15.16 -35.67 -19.18
C LEU A 10 -15.17 -36.30 -17.78
N MET A 11 -14.09 -36.12 -17.02
CA MET A 11 -14.10 -36.31 -15.56
C MET A 11 -14.45 -34.99 -14.90
N LEU A 12 -15.75 -34.74 -14.81
CA LEU A 12 -16.36 -33.80 -13.89
C LEU A 12 -16.23 -34.41 -12.48
N SER A 13 -15.13 -34.10 -11.79
CA SER A 13 -14.98 -34.51 -10.39
C SER A 13 -15.69 -33.51 -9.49
N ALA A 14 -16.80 -34.01 -8.94
CA ALA A 14 -17.64 -33.39 -7.93
C ALA A 14 -16.82 -32.86 -6.75
N ALA A 15 -17.06 -31.60 -6.41
CA ALA A 15 -16.67 -31.04 -5.13
C ALA A 15 -17.47 -31.74 -4.01
N PRO A 16 -16.87 -32.05 -2.84
CA PRO A 16 -17.61 -32.56 -1.72
C PRO A 16 -18.57 -31.49 -1.17
N GLU A 17 -19.85 -31.84 -1.10
CA GLU A 17 -20.91 -31.03 -0.52
C GLU A 17 -20.62 -30.75 0.97
N PRO A 18 -20.78 -29.51 1.45
CA PRO A 18 -20.63 -29.20 2.88
C PRO A 18 -21.79 -29.79 3.70
N PRO A 19 -21.55 -30.23 4.94
CA PRO A 19 -22.57 -30.87 5.77
C PRO A 19 -23.74 -29.92 6.11
N PRO A 20 -24.96 -30.45 6.31
CA PRO A 20 -26.14 -29.65 6.61
C PRO A 20 -26.01 -28.95 7.98
N ARG A 21 -26.43 -27.68 8.00
CA ARG A 21 -26.51 -26.86 9.23
C ARG A 21 -27.53 -27.46 10.21
N PRO A 22 -27.22 -27.51 11.53
CA PRO A 22 -28.18 -27.92 12.53
C PRO A 22 -29.33 -26.90 12.67
N PRO A 23 -30.55 -27.34 13.05
CA PRO A 23 -31.70 -26.46 13.24
C PRO A 23 -31.51 -25.49 14.41
N PRO A 24 -32.19 -24.33 14.41
CA PRO A 24 -32.11 -23.37 15.51
C PRO A 24 -32.76 -23.95 16.76
N ALA A 25 -31.98 -24.07 17.84
CA ALA A 25 -32.49 -24.45 19.14
C ALA A 25 -33.38 -23.31 19.70
N LEU A 26 -34.56 -23.70 20.17
CA LEU A 26 -35.52 -22.85 20.87
C LEU A 26 -34.88 -22.19 22.10
N SER A 27 -35.20 -20.91 22.28
CA SER A 27 -34.83 -20.09 23.42
C SER A 27 -35.50 -20.59 24.72
N PRO A 28 -34.79 -20.71 25.85
CA PRO A 28 -35.41 -20.77 27.16
C PRO A 28 -35.84 -19.35 27.64
N PRO A 29 -36.85 -19.25 28.53
CA PRO A 29 -37.43 -17.98 28.96
C PRO A 29 -36.45 -17.19 29.85
N GLY A 30 -36.49 -15.87 29.71
CA GLY A 30 -35.52 -14.95 30.28
C GLY A 30 -35.58 -14.81 31.81
N PRO A 31 -34.48 -14.34 32.43
CA PRO A 31 -34.53 -13.69 33.73
C PRO A 31 -34.99 -12.23 33.55
N GLY A 32 -35.71 -11.72 34.56
CA GLY A 32 -36.34 -10.40 34.59
C GLY A 32 -35.37 -9.20 34.49
N PRO A 33 -35.92 -7.97 34.54
CA PRO A 33 -35.19 -6.77 34.20
C PRO A 33 -34.37 -6.28 35.39
N ASP A 34 -33.10 -6.68 35.46
CA ASP A 34 -32.14 -5.94 36.26
C ASP A 34 -31.69 -4.71 35.47
N HIS A 35 -32.28 -3.57 35.83
CA HIS A 35 -31.76 -2.24 35.53
C HIS A 35 -30.30 -2.18 35.99
N SER A 36 -29.37 -2.33 35.05
CA SER A 36 -27.98 -1.91 35.22
C SER A 36 -27.44 -1.53 33.86
N THR A 37 -27.71 -0.28 33.51
CA THR A 37 -27.05 0.48 32.46
C THR A 37 -25.55 0.52 32.73
N ASN A 38 -24.84 -0.54 32.33
CA ASN A 38 -23.39 -0.49 32.18
C ASN A 38 -23.13 -0.03 30.75
N SER A 39 -23.14 1.29 30.56
CA SER A 39 -22.42 1.93 29.46
C SER A 39 -21.01 1.34 29.41
N PRO A 40 -20.43 1.05 28.23
CA PRO A 40 -19.03 0.66 28.17
C PRO A 40 -18.23 1.84 28.73
N ILE A 41 -17.74 1.66 29.96
CA ILE A 41 -16.83 2.60 30.60
C ILE A 41 -15.64 2.70 29.65
N ASN A 42 -15.52 3.86 29.03
CA ASN A 42 -14.50 4.16 28.05
C ASN A 42 -13.18 4.39 28.79
N ASN A 43 -12.63 3.34 29.39
CA ASN A 43 -11.43 3.42 30.22
C ASN A 43 -10.21 3.73 29.32
N PRO A 44 -9.49 4.83 29.57
CA PRO A 44 -8.31 5.20 28.77
C PRO A 44 -7.19 4.14 28.88
N GLU A 45 -7.13 3.38 29.97
CA GLU A 45 -6.18 2.27 30.15
C GLU A 45 -6.47 1.08 29.24
N THR A 46 -7.74 0.70 29.07
CA THR A 46 -8.14 -0.40 28.17
C THR A 46 -7.90 -0.02 26.71
N GLN A 47 -8.09 1.26 26.36
CA GLN A 47 -7.72 1.77 25.05
C GLN A 47 -6.20 1.72 24.87
N ALA A 48 -5.40 2.27 25.78
CA ALA A 48 -3.94 2.23 25.67
C ALA A 48 -3.40 0.80 25.51
N ALA A 49 -3.88 -0.15 26.32
CA ALA A 49 -3.50 -1.56 26.23
C ALA A 49 -3.91 -2.21 24.89
N ALA A 50 -5.12 -1.91 24.39
CA ALA A 50 -5.57 -2.39 23.08
C ALA A 50 -4.74 -1.82 21.93
N LEU A 51 -4.37 -0.53 22.01
CA LEU A 51 -3.52 0.16 21.04
C LEU A 51 -2.09 -0.42 21.00
N ASP A 52 -1.52 -0.74 22.17
CA ASP A 52 -0.23 -1.42 22.29
C ASP A 52 -0.29 -2.84 21.74
N GLY A 53 -1.42 -3.54 21.93
CA GLY A 53 -1.70 -4.82 21.31
C GLY A 53 -1.71 -4.75 19.78
N SER A 54 -2.40 -3.75 19.20
CA SER A 54 -2.44 -3.52 17.76
C SER A 54 -1.07 -3.17 17.17
N LEU A 55 -0.28 -2.33 17.85
CA LEU A 55 1.08 -1.99 17.41
C LEU A 55 2.00 -3.21 17.43
N ARG A 56 1.94 -4.02 18.50
CA ARG A 56 2.70 -5.28 18.58
C ARG A 56 2.31 -6.25 17.47
N ALA A 57 1.01 -6.37 17.18
CA ALA A 57 0.51 -7.18 16.07
C ALA A 57 1.02 -6.67 14.71
N ALA A 58 1.06 -5.35 14.49
CA ALA A 58 1.62 -4.77 13.28
C ALA A 58 3.10 -5.12 13.09
N VAL A 59 3.91 -5.02 14.15
CA VAL A 59 5.33 -5.39 14.12
C VAL A 59 5.50 -6.88 13.84
N ALA A 60 4.66 -7.75 14.41
CA ALA A 60 4.67 -9.18 14.12
C ALA A 60 4.38 -9.47 12.64
N PHE A 61 3.34 -8.85 12.07
CA PHE A 61 3.04 -8.98 10.64
C PHE A 61 4.15 -8.43 9.74
N LYS A 62 4.82 -7.34 10.14
CA LYS A 62 6.01 -6.83 9.44
C LYS A 62 7.13 -7.88 9.41
N ALA A 63 7.43 -8.49 10.55
CA ALA A 63 8.45 -9.52 10.67
C ALA A 63 8.11 -10.77 9.83
N GLU A 64 6.85 -11.21 9.84
CA GLU A 64 6.37 -12.28 8.95
C GLU A 64 6.51 -11.91 7.47
N GLY A 65 6.15 -10.69 7.09
CA GLY A 65 6.35 -10.17 5.74
C GLY A 65 7.82 -10.22 5.31
N GLN A 66 8.74 -9.86 6.20
CA GLN A 66 10.18 -9.94 5.95
C GLN A 66 10.69 -11.37 5.81
N ARG A 67 10.10 -12.34 6.52
CA ARG A 67 10.38 -13.77 6.32
C ARG A 67 9.93 -14.22 4.93
N CYS A 68 8.68 -13.91 4.55
CA CYS A 68 8.17 -14.21 3.21
C CYS A 68 9.00 -13.54 2.11
N TYR A 69 9.47 -12.31 2.33
CA TYR A 69 10.34 -11.59 1.39
C TYR A 69 11.66 -12.34 1.15
N ARG A 70 12.31 -12.82 2.21
CA ARG A 70 13.54 -13.63 2.10
C ARG A 70 13.31 -14.96 1.37
N GLU A 71 12.12 -15.55 1.54
CA GLU A 71 11.69 -16.76 0.83
C GLU A 71 11.25 -16.49 -0.63
N LYS A 72 11.38 -15.25 -1.13
CA LYS A 72 10.90 -14.81 -2.46
C LYS A 72 9.39 -14.98 -2.69
N LYS A 73 8.62 -15.18 -1.62
CA LYS A 73 7.15 -15.25 -1.63
C LYS A 73 6.57 -13.85 -1.59
N PHE A 74 6.82 -13.05 -2.63
CA PHE A 74 6.47 -11.62 -2.67
C PHE A 74 4.96 -11.37 -2.54
N ARG A 75 4.13 -12.24 -3.15
CA ARG A 75 2.66 -12.14 -3.07
C ARG A 75 2.15 -12.27 -1.64
N GLU A 76 2.69 -13.23 -0.89
CA GLU A 76 2.33 -13.45 0.52
C GLU A 76 2.87 -12.32 1.40
N ALA A 77 4.11 -11.88 1.14
CA ALA A 77 4.73 -10.76 1.84
C ALA A 77 3.87 -9.49 1.73
N ILE A 78 3.39 -9.16 0.52
CA ILE A 78 2.50 -8.01 0.27
C ILE A 78 1.25 -8.10 1.16
N GLY A 79 0.61 -9.28 1.22
CA GLY A 79 -0.57 -9.49 2.07
C GLY A 79 -0.29 -9.28 3.56
N LYS A 80 0.88 -9.72 4.05
CA LYS A 80 1.31 -9.54 5.45
C LYS A 80 1.58 -8.07 5.77
N TYR A 81 2.29 -7.35 4.91
CA TYR A 81 2.52 -5.92 5.11
C TYR A 81 1.24 -5.09 5.07
N HIS A 82 0.27 -5.45 4.22
CA HIS A 82 -1.04 -4.80 4.26
C HIS A 82 -1.79 -5.04 5.57
N ARG A 83 -1.74 -6.25 6.13
CA ARG A 83 -2.31 -6.54 7.46
C ARG A 83 -1.60 -5.73 8.55
N ALA A 84 -0.28 -5.56 8.46
CA ALA A 84 0.46 -4.69 9.38
C ALA A 84 -0.06 -3.25 9.33
N LEU A 85 -0.20 -2.66 8.13
CA LEU A 85 -0.74 -1.31 7.95
C LEU A 85 -2.17 -1.15 8.48
N LEU A 86 -3.02 -2.17 8.32
CA LEU A 86 -4.38 -2.15 8.88
C LEU A 86 -4.36 -2.11 10.41
N GLN A 87 -3.47 -2.88 11.05
CA GLN A 87 -3.29 -2.85 12.50
C GLN A 87 -2.73 -1.50 12.98
N LEU A 88 -1.80 -0.89 12.23
CA LEU A 88 -1.30 0.46 12.54
C LEU A 88 -2.40 1.52 12.44
N LYS A 89 -3.29 1.43 11.44
CA LYS A 89 -4.44 2.33 11.30
C LYS A 89 -5.47 2.13 12.42
N ALA A 90 -5.71 0.88 12.82
CA ALA A 90 -6.54 0.56 13.98
C ALA A 90 -5.94 1.16 15.27
N ALA A 91 -4.62 1.07 15.46
CA ALA A 91 -3.91 1.71 16.56
C ALA A 91 -3.96 3.25 16.51
N GLN A 92 -4.21 3.83 15.34
CA GLN A 92 -4.39 5.27 15.18
C GLN A 92 -5.82 5.74 15.45
N GLY A 93 -6.77 4.84 15.77
CA GLY A 93 -8.17 5.20 16.00
C GLY A 93 -8.86 5.79 14.76
N ALA A 94 -8.22 5.68 13.59
CA ALA A 94 -8.74 6.18 12.33
C ALA A 94 -9.75 5.16 11.80
N ARG A 95 -11.04 5.42 12.03
CA ARG A 95 -12.11 4.69 11.33
C ARG A 95 -11.89 4.81 9.81
N PRO A 96 -12.12 3.74 9.03
CA PRO A 96 -12.03 3.82 7.58
C PRO A 96 -13.14 4.78 7.09
N GLY A 97 -12.76 5.94 6.55
CA GLY A 97 -13.71 6.93 6.05
C GLY A 97 -13.34 8.40 6.21
N GLY A 98 -12.20 8.76 6.82
CA GLY A 98 -11.78 10.17 6.90
C GLY A 98 -12.67 11.06 7.76
N LEU A 99 -13.64 10.50 8.48
CA LEU A 99 -14.45 11.22 9.44
C LEU A 99 -13.64 11.36 10.75
N PRO A 100 -13.41 12.59 11.24
CA PRO A 100 -12.85 12.79 12.56
C PRO A 100 -13.75 12.12 13.61
N ALA A 101 -13.15 11.57 14.65
CA ALA A 101 -13.89 11.07 15.82
C ALA A 101 -14.82 12.19 16.34
N PRO A 102 -16.03 11.86 16.82
CA PRO A 102 -16.93 12.86 17.38
C PRO A 102 -16.19 13.68 18.44
N ALA A 103 -16.35 15.01 18.37
CA ALA A 103 -15.65 15.94 19.24
C ALA A 103 -15.79 15.51 20.71
N PRO A 104 -14.71 15.55 21.51
CA PRO A 104 -14.78 15.22 22.92
C PRO A 104 -15.77 16.19 23.59
N GLY A 105 -16.79 15.64 24.25
CA GLY A 105 -17.66 16.42 25.13
C GLY A 105 -16.84 16.99 26.30
N PRO A 106 -17.34 18.05 26.97
CA PRO A 106 -16.56 18.89 27.90
C PRO A 106 -16.13 18.20 29.22
N SER A 107 -16.24 16.88 29.36
CA SER A 107 -15.86 16.15 30.59
C SER A 107 -14.83 15.04 30.42
N SER A 108 -14.24 14.87 29.23
CA SER A 108 -13.12 13.93 29.08
C SER A 108 -11.82 14.63 29.45
N SER A 109 -11.30 14.34 30.65
CA SER A 109 -9.92 14.64 31.04
C SER A 109 -8.95 14.32 29.89
N PRO A 110 -7.90 15.12 29.66
CA PRO A 110 -6.88 14.81 28.68
C PRO A 110 -6.09 13.58 29.19
N GLY A 111 -6.59 12.37 28.91
CA GLY A 111 -5.77 11.18 28.95
C GLY A 111 -4.56 11.41 28.04
N PRO A 112 -3.37 10.89 28.39
CA PRO A 112 -2.12 11.27 27.71
C PRO A 112 -2.31 10.98 26.24
N ALA A 113 -2.35 12.04 25.44
CA ALA A 113 -2.76 12.01 24.07
C ALA A 113 -1.70 11.31 23.22
N ARG A 114 -1.55 9.97 23.34
CA ARG A 114 -0.43 9.14 22.85
C ARG A 114 0.93 9.65 23.35
N SER A 115 1.77 8.76 23.88
CA SER A 115 3.18 9.12 24.04
C SER A 115 3.73 9.52 22.67
N GLU A 116 4.48 10.63 22.60
CA GLU A 116 5.11 11.10 21.37
C GLU A 116 5.99 9.99 20.75
N GLU A 117 6.60 9.18 21.60
CA GLU A 117 7.39 7.99 21.24
C GLU A 117 6.55 6.95 20.50
N GLN A 118 5.32 6.69 20.97
CA GLN A 118 4.42 5.72 20.35
C GLN A 118 3.95 6.19 18.98
N ARG A 119 3.67 7.50 18.82
CA ARG A 119 3.35 8.09 17.50
C ARG A 119 4.52 7.92 16.54
N ARG A 120 5.73 8.27 16.97
CA ARG A 120 6.96 8.11 16.17
C ARG A 120 7.19 6.64 15.78
N LEU A 121 6.95 5.70 16.68
CA LEU A 121 7.11 4.27 16.40
C LEU A 121 6.08 3.75 15.38
N VAL A 122 4.82 4.19 15.49
CA VAL A 122 3.77 3.87 14.51
C VAL A 122 4.14 4.40 13.13
N GLU A 123 4.53 5.68 13.04
CA GLU A 123 4.93 6.29 11.76
C GLU A 123 6.17 5.63 11.16
N ASN A 124 7.17 5.29 11.99
CA ASN A 124 8.35 4.58 11.51
C ASN A 124 7.99 3.18 10.99
N THR A 125 7.19 2.43 11.74
CA THR A 125 6.73 1.09 11.32
C THR A 125 5.89 1.16 10.04
N GLU A 126 5.07 2.21 9.88
CA GLU A 126 4.29 2.46 8.67
C GLU A 126 5.20 2.74 7.45
N VAL A 127 6.20 3.61 7.61
CA VAL A 127 7.18 3.90 6.56
C VAL A 127 7.94 2.64 6.14
N GLU A 128 8.42 1.83 7.10
CA GLU A 128 9.13 0.58 6.81
C GLU A 128 8.25 -0.44 6.07
N CYS A 129 6.95 -0.47 6.38
CA CYS A 129 5.98 -1.33 5.70
C CYS A 129 5.77 -0.87 4.24
N TYR A 130 5.64 0.44 3.98
CA TYR A 130 5.56 0.95 2.62
C TYR A 130 6.87 0.73 1.84
N ASP A 131 8.03 0.94 2.46
CA ASP A 131 9.32 0.66 1.83
C ASP A 131 9.42 -0.82 1.42
N SER A 132 9.06 -1.74 2.32
CA SER A 132 9.06 -3.17 2.02
C SER A 132 8.04 -3.55 0.94
N LEU A 133 6.84 -2.94 0.94
CA LEU A 133 5.84 -3.14 -0.11
C LEU A 133 6.32 -2.69 -1.48
N THR A 134 6.94 -1.51 -1.58
CA THR A 134 7.48 -1.01 -2.85
C THR A 134 8.58 -1.93 -3.38
N ALA A 135 9.46 -2.44 -2.51
CA ALA A 135 10.47 -3.42 -2.89
C ALA A 135 9.82 -4.72 -3.42
N CYS A 136 8.79 -5.24 -2.73
CA CYS A 136 8.07 -6.43 -3.19
C CYS A 136 7.39 -6.22 -4.56
N LEU A 137 6.77 -5.07 -4.77
CA LEU A 137 6.07 -4.74 -6.02
C LEU A 137 7.04 -4.62 -7.19
N LEU A 138 8.21 -4.02 -6.97
CA LEU A 138 9.26 -3.89 -7.99
C LEU A 138 9.86 -5.24 -8.39
N GLN A 139 9.81 -6.25 -7.50
CA GLN A 139 10.33 -7.59 -7.77
C GLN A 139 9.27 -8.55 -8.35
N SER A 140 8.00 -8.13 -8.41
CA SER A 140 6.93 -8.93 -8.99
C SER A 140 7.04 -9.00 -10.52
N GLU A 141 6.59 -10.10 -11.11
CA GLU A 141 6.60 -10.30 -12.57
C GLU A 141 5.83 -9.19 -13.32
N LEU A 142 4.74 -8.70 -12.71
CA LEU A 142 3.94 -7.59 -13.23
C LEU A 142 4.04 -6.41 -12.27
N VAL A 143 5.03 -5.55 -12.51
CA VAL A 143 5.29 -4.38 -11.67
C VAL A 143 4.19 -3.34 -11.86
N ASN A 144 3.40 -3.11 -10.80
CA ASN A 144 2.42 -2.03 -10.76
C ASN A 144 3.10 -0.73 -10.30
N TYR A 145 3.60 0.05 -11.26
CA TYR A 145 4.27 1.32 -11.00
C TYR A 145 3.35 2.39 -10.39
N GLU A 146 2.04 2.33 -10.60
CA GLU A 146 1.10 3.27 -9.99
C GLU A 146 1.04 3.11 -8.47
N ARG A 147 0.95 1.86 -8.00
CA ARG A 147 0.97 1.56 -6.57
C ARG A 147 2.33 1.87 -5.95
N VAL A 148 3.42 1.58 -6.66
CA VAL A 148 4.78 1.94 -6.19
C VAL A 148 4.87 3.46 -6.00
N ARG A 149 4.44 4.24 -6.99
CA ARG A 149 4.38 5.71 -6.90
C ARG A 149 3.59 6.16 -5.68
N GLU A 150 2.38 5.64 -5.49
CA GLU A 150 1.52 6.02 -4.36
C GLU A 150 2.17 5.75 -3.00
N TYR A 151 2.76 4.57 -2.82
CA TYR A 151 3.42 4.23 -1.56
C TYR A 151 4.70 5.04 -1.33
N CYS A 152 5.50 5.30 -2.37
CA CYS A 152 6.67 6.17 -2.23
C CYS A 152 6.27 7.60 -1.82
N LEU A 153 5.20 8.16 -2.40
CA LEU A 153 4.71 9.49 -2.02
C LEU A 153 4.25 9.55 -0.55
N LYS A 154 3.54 8.52 -0.09
CA LYS A 154 3.16 8.39 1.33
C LYS A 154 4.36 8.35 2.28
N VAL A 155 5.43 7.67 1.88
CA VAL A 155 6.68 7.67 2.66
C VAL A 155 7.32 9.06 2.66
N LEU A 156 7.34 9.76 1.53
CA LEU A 156 7.94 11.08 1.41
C LEU A 156 7.16 12.16 2.18
N GLU A 157 5.84 12.02 2.33
CA GLU A 157 5.03 12.91 3.18
C GLU A 157 5.47 12.84 4.66
N LYS A 158 5.91 11.67 5.12
CA LYS A 158 6.39 11.44 6.49
C LYS A 158 7.89 11.69 6.65
N GLN A 159 8.67 11.24 5.67
CA GLN A 159 10.12 11.29 5.65
C GLN A 159 10.59 11.86 4.31
N GLN A 160 10.51 13.18 4.17
CA GLN A 160 10.99 13.88 2.97
C GLN A 160 12.45 13.54 2.68
N GLY A 161 13.26 13.29 3.71
CA GLY A 161 14.67 12.90 3.66
C GLY A 161 14.99 11.47 3.20
N ASN A 162 14.01 10.62 2.87
CA ASN A 162 14.27 9.22 2.54
C ASN A 162 14.77 9.01 1.09
N PHE A 163 16.06 8.72 0.92
CA PHE A 163 16.67 8.47 -0.40
C PHE A 163 15.99 7.34 -1.18
N LYS A 164 15.71 6.19 -0.54
CA LYS A 164 15.13 5.01 -1.22
C LYS A 164 13.74 5.33 -1.78
N ALA A 165 12.92 6.04 -1.00
CA ALA A 165 11.59 6.45 -1.44
C ALA A 165 11.64 7.46 -2.59
N THR A 166 12.52 8.47 -2.51
CA THR A 166 12.74 9.45 -3.59
C THR A 166 13.20 8.77 -4.88
N TYR A 167 14.19 7.89 -4.80
CA TYR A 167 14.72 7.16 -5.95
C TYR A 167 13.67 6.23 -6.58
N ARG A 168 12.96 5.42 -5.77
CA ARG A 168 11.89 4.54 -6.26
C ARG A 168 10.71 5.31 -6.85
N ALA A 169 10.36 6.47 -6.30
CA ALA A 169 9.36 7.36 -6.90
C ALA A 169 9.81 7.81 -8.30
N GLY A 170 11.08 8.23 -8.45
CA GLY A 170 11.67 8.61 -9.73
C GLY A 170 11.57 7.49 -10.78
N ILE A 171 11.92 6.26 -10.40
CA ILE A 171 11.76 5.08 -11.27
C ILE A 171 10.29 4.87 -11.65
N ALA A 172 9.37 4.93 -10.68
CA ALA A 172 7.95 4.73 -10.94
C ALA A 172 7.40 5.78 -11.94
N PHE A 173 7.72 7.06 -11.75
CA PHE A 173 7.32 8.12 -12.69
C PHE A 173 7.93 7.91 -14.09
N TYR A 174 9.18 7.46 -14.17
CA TYR A 174 9.83 7.15 -15.44
C TYR A 174 9.07 6.07 -16.23
N HIS A 175 8.67 4.97 -15.56
CA HIS A 175 7.91 3.89 -16.19
C HIS A 175 6.45 4.25 -16.49
N LEU A 176 5.88 5.20 -15.74
CA LEU A 176 4.56 5.78 -16.03
C LEU A 176 4.57 6.82 -17.17
N GLY A 177 5.75 7.18 -17.68
CA GLY A 177 5.92 8.14 -18.78
C GLY A 177 5.92 9.61 -18.37
N ASP A 178 5.78 9.92 -17.07
CA ASP A 178 5.92 11.28 -16.56
C ASP A 178 7.39 11.60 -16.30
N TYR A 179 8.10 11.88 -17.39
CA TYR A 179 9.53 12.13 -17.36
C TYR A 179 9.91 13.42 -16.63
N ALA A 180 9.02 14.42 -16.62
CA ALA A 180 9.27 15.69 -15.95
C ALA A 180 9.32 15.49 -14.42
N ARG A 181 8.35 14.78 -13.85
CA ARG A 181 8.36 14.44 -12.42
C ARG A 181 9.46 13.45 -12.09
N ALA A 182 9.69 12.45 -12.95
CA ALA A 182 10.76 11.49 -12.78
C ALA A 182 12.13 12.18 -12.62
N LEU A 183 12.45 13.13 -13.51
CA LEU A 183 13.69 13.87 -13.45
C LEU A 183 13.83 14.68 -12.16
N ARG A 184 12.75 15.33 -11.69
CA ARG A 184 12.77 16.08 -10.41
C ARG A 184 13.12 15.19 -9.22
N TYR A 185 12.45 14.05 -9.08
CA TYR A 185 12.75 13.11 -7.98
C TYR A 185 14.15 12.50 -8.11
N LEU A 186 14.58 12.13 -9.32
CA LEU A 186 15.92 11.59 -9.53
C LEU A 186 17.02 12.61 -9.23
N GLN A 187 16.80 13.89 -9.55
CA GLN A 187 17.71 14.98 -9.21
C GLN A 187 17.82 15.20 -7.69
N GLU A 188 16.69 15.10 -6.98
CA GLU A 188 16.68 15.14 -5.52
C GLU A 188 17.38 13.92 -4.90
N ALA A 189 17.21 12.74 -5.48
CA ALA A 189 17.97 11.56 -5.08
C ALA A 189 19.49 11.79 -5.29
N ARG A 190 19.87 12.38 -6.43
CA ARG A 190 21.26 12.73 -6.77
C ARG A 190 21.87 13.76 -5.81
N SER A 191 21.11 14.74 -5.34
CA SER A 191 21.65 15.71 -4.38
C SER A 191 21.99 15.08 -3.02
N ARG A 192 21.42 13.91 -2.72
CA ARG A 192 21.67 13.16 -1.48
C ARG A 192 22.78 12.14 -1.66
N GLU A 193 22.70 11.34 -2.72
CA GLU A 193 23.72 10.35 -3.08
C GLU A 193 24.23 10.63 -4.49
N PRO A 194 25.19 11.57 -4.66
CA PRO A 194 25.69 11.97 -5.97
C PRO A 194 26.54 10.89 -6.66
N THR A 195 27.00 9.89 -5.90
CA THR A 195 27.84 8.78 -6.36
C THR A 195 27.03 7.56 -6.80
N ASP A 196 25.72 7.53 -6.57
CA ASP A 196 24.92 6.37 -6.97
C ASP A 196 24.79 6.27 -8.50
N THR A 197 25.37 5.21 -9.04
CA THR A 197 25.43 4.98 -10.50
C THR A 197 24.05 4.73 -11.09
N ASN A 198 23.12 4.14 -10.31
CA ASN A 198 21.78 3.86 -10.80
C ASN A 198 20.97 5.15 -10.95
N VAL A 199 21.06 6.07 -9.99
CA VAL A 199 20.45 7.40 -10.05
C VAL A 199 20.95 8.14 -11.29
N LEU A 200 22.27 8.19 -11.50
CA LEU A 200 22.86 8.85 -12.67
C LEU A 200 22.38 8.22 -13.98
N ARG A 201 22.33 6.89 -14.04
CA ARG A 201 21.83 6.15 -15.21
C ARG A 201 20.37 6.49 -15.51
N TYR A 202 19.49 6.50 -14.51
CA TYR A 202 18.08 6.83 -14.70
C TYR A 202 17.86 8.30 -15.08
N ILE A 203 18.68 9.24 -14.57
CA ILE A 203 18.65 10.64 -15.01
C ILE A 203 18.94 10.73 -16.51
N GLN A 204 20.03 10.09 -16.97
CA GLN A 204 20.41 10.08 -18.38
C GLN A 204 19.32 9.45 -19.26
N LEU A 205 18.78 8.30 -18.86
CA LEU A 205 17.69 7.62 -19.57
C LEU A 205 16.45 8.51 -19.69
N THR A 206 16.10 9.21 -18.59
CA THR A 206 14.95 10.13 -18.56
C THR A 206 15.15 11.31 -19.51
N GLN A 207 16.33 11.94 -19.47
CA GLN A 207 16.66 13.05 -20.37
C GLN A 207 16.63 12.63 -21.84
N LEU A 208 17.18 11.46 -22.18
CA LEU A 208 17.15 10.93 -23.53
C LEU A 208 15.71 10.69 -24.01
N LYS A 209 14.85 10.14 -23.16
CA LYS A 209 13.42 9.92 -23.47
C LYS A 209 12.68 11.25 -23.69
N MET A 210 12.93 12.26 -22.86
CA MET A 210 12.34 13.59 -23.02
C MET A 210 12.72 14.22 -24.35
N ASN A 211 14.00 14.19 -24.72
CA ASN A 211 14.49 14.74 -25.97
C ASN A 211 13.91 14.02 -27.20
N ARG A 212 13.70 12.70 -27.12
CA ARG A 212 13.06 11.95 -28.21
C ARG A 212 11.58 12.31 -28.36
N CYS A 213 10.86 12.52 -27.27
CA CYS A 213 9.45 12.93 -27.31
C CYS A 213 9.26 14.37 -27.79
N SER A 214 10.20 15.28 -27.49
CA SER A 214 10.13 16.66 -28.00
C SER A 214 10.38 16.72 -29.51
N LEU A 215 11.40 15.99 -30.02
CA LEU A 215 11.68 15.94 -31.47
C LEU A 215 10.51 15.37 -32.30
N GLN A 216 9.81 14.35 -31.79
CA GLN A 216 8.66 13.76 -32.48
C GLN A 216 7.45 14.71 -32.59
N ARG A 217 7.31 15.65 -31.65
CA ARG A 217 6.24 16.66 -31.69
C ARG A 217 6.52 17.75 -32.72
N GLU A 218 7.77 18.15 -32.86
CA GLU A 218 8.21 19.14 -33.85
C GLU A 218 8.03 18.60 -35.29
N ASP A 219 8.42 17.34 -35.53
CA ASP A 219 8.31 16.69 -36.85
C ASP A 219 6.85 16.45 -37.28
N SER A 220 5.95 16.22 -36.32
CA SER A 220 4.51 16.09 -36.59
C SER A 220 3.80 17.45 -36.79
N GLY A 221 4.40 18.54 -36.32
CA GLY A 221 3.85 19.90 -36.44
C GLY A 221 4.27 20.63 -37.73
N ALA A 222 5.36 20.20 -38.38
CA ALA A 222 5.90 20.85 -39.58
C ALA A 222 5.18 20.46 -40.90
N GLY A 223 4.22 19.53 -40.87
CA GLY A 223 3.49 19.07 -42.07
C GLY A 223 2.19 19.82 -42.42
N ALA A 224 1.78 20.84 -41.66
CA ALA A 224 0.44 21.43 -41.75
C ALA A 224 0.39 22.89 -42.27
N GLY A 225 1.41 23.36 -42.98
CA GLY A 225 1.41 24.72 -43.53
C GLY A 225 2.18 24.80 -44.84
N THR A 226 1.48 24.71 -45.97
CA THR A 226 1.74 25.35 -47.28
C THR A 226 1.03 24.57 -48.37
N ARG A 227 -0.22 24.94 -48.65
CA ARG A 227 -0.79 24.81 -50.00
C ARG A 227 -1.59 26.06 -50.28
N ASP A 228 -0.87 27.11 -50.68
CA ASP A 228 -1.38 28.18 -51.51
C ASP A 228 -2.09 27.58 -52.73
N VAL A 229 -3.40 27.78 -52.81
CA VAL A 229 -4.15 27.62 -54.05
C VAL A 229 -4.31 29.02 -54.62
N VAL A 230 -3.40 29.35 -55.55
CA VAL A 230 -3.64 30.36 -56.58
C VAL A 230 -4.58 29.73 -57.61
N GLY A 231 -5.72 30.38 -57.85
CA GLY A 231 -6.69 30.04 -58.88
C GLY A 231 -7.75 31.12 -58.99
#